data_AF-A0A2D7ZFS4-F1
#
_entry.id   AF-A0A2D7ZFS4-F1
#
_cell.length_a   1.000
_cell.length_b   1.000
_cell.length_c   1.000
_cell.angle_alpha   90.00
_cell.angle_beta   90.00
_cell.angle_gamma   90.00
#
_symmetry.space_group_name_H-M   'P 1'
#
loop_
_entity.id
_entity.type
_entity.pdbx_description
1 polymer ?
#
loop_
_entity_poly.entity_id
_entity_poly.type
_entity_poly.pdbx_seq_one_letter_code
_entity_poly.pdbx_strand_id
1 'polypeptide(L)' 'MLYTLHETSYYGAAPLRLTALMTRDFWSSPLNPARNTDFGRRIFATADLFSNLTRRYRR' A
#
# COMPACT_ATOMS: atom_id res chain seq x y z
N MET A 1 -26.31 7.23 8.35
CA MET A 1 -25.91 7.22 6.92
C MET A 1 -24.49 7.74 6.68
N LEU A 2 -24.01 8.78 7.37
CA LEU A 2 -22.61 9.25 7.20
C LEU A 2 -21.56 8.23 7.69
N TYR A 3 -21.85 7.54 8.80
CA TYR A 3 -20.98 6.48 9.32
C TYR A 3 -20.82 5.30 8.34
N THR A 4 -21.93 4.86 7.75
CA THR A 4 -21.92 3.79 6.74
C THR A 4 -21.13 4.22 5.50
N LEU A 5 -21.26 5.47 5.07
CA LEU A 5 -20.46 6.03 3.97
C LEU A 5 -18.96 5.98 4.29
N HIS A 6 -18.56 6.44 5.48
CA HIS A 6 -17.18 6.40 5.96
C HIS A 6 -16.63 4.96 6.00
N GLU A 7 -17.41 3.99 6.49
CA GLU A 7 -17.00 2.58 6.46
C GLU A 7 -16.86 2.05 5.03
N THR A 8 -17.82 2.34 4.14
CA THR A 8 -17.73 1.93 2.73
C THR A 8 -16.53 2.55 2.01
N SER A 9 -16.07 3.74 2.40
CA SER A 9 -14.83 4.32 1.86
C SER A 9 -13.60 3.49 2.22
N TYR A 10 -13.51 2.93 3.43
CA TYR A 10 -12.41 2.01 3.79
C TYR A 10 -12.50 0.70 3.00
N TYR A 11 -13.69 0.14 2.86
CA TYR A 11 -13.88 -1.08 2.07
C TYR A 11 -13.60 -0.85 0.58
N GLY A 12 -13.97 0.32 0.05
CA GLY A 12 -13.66 0.72 -1.33
C GLY A 12 -12.17 0.96 -1.58
N ALA A 13 -11.42 1.40 -0.57
CA ALA A 13 -9.96 1.55 -0.64
C ALA A 13 -9.18 0.24 -0.44
N ALA A 14 -9.84 -0.84 0.02
CA ALA A 14 -9.22 -2.14 0.25
C ALA A 14 -8.47 -2.73 -0.97
N PRO A 15 -9.02 -2.73 -2.22
CA PRO A 15 -8.28 -3.23 -3.38
C PRO A 15 -7.02 -2.39 -3.67
N LEU A 16 -7.11 -1.07 -3.50
CA LEU A 16 -5.95 -0.18 -3.69
C LEU A 16 -4.87 -0.44 -2.64
N ARG A 17 -5.26 -0.73 -1.39
CA ARG A 17 -4.32 -1.14 -0.36
C ARG A 17 -3.62 -2.45 -0.72
N LEU A 18 -4.38 -3.43 -1.23
CA LEU A 18 -3.85 -4.74 -1.60
C LEU A 18 -2.80 -4.60 -2.71
N THR A 19 -3.08 -3.82 -3.75
CA THR A 19 -2.13 -3.59 -4.85
C THR A 19 -0.86 -2.89 -4.36
N ALA A 20 -0.99 -1.93 -3.44
CA ALA A 20 0.16 -1.27 -2.83
C ALA A 20 1.00 -2.22 -1.97
N LEU A 21 0.38 -3.11 -1.19
CA LEU A 21 1.11 -4.14 -0.44
C LEU A 21 1.84 -5.11 -1.36
N MET A 22 1.19 -5.60 -2.40
CA MET A 22 1.82 -6.46 -3.41
C MET A 22 3.02 -5.76 -4.08
N THR A 23 2.85 -4.49 -4.43
CA THR A 23 3.92 -3.67 -5.03
C THR A 23 5.09 -3.54 -4.06
N ARG A 24 4.82 -3.17 -2.81
CA ARG A 24 5.84 -3.05 -1.76
C ARG A 24 6.60 -4.38 -1.56
N ASP A 25 5.89 -5.48 -1.46
CA ASP A 25 6.49 -6.80 -1.21
C ASP A 25 7.29 -7.29 -2.43
N PHE A 26 6.82 -6.99 -3.65
CA PHE A 26 7.55 -7.27 -4.89
C PHE A 26 8.86 -6.48 -5.00
N TRP A 27 8.82 -5.17 -4.70
CA TRP A 27 10.00 -4.29 -4.80
C TRP A 27 10.97 -4.44 -3.62
N SER A 28 10.51 -4.95 -2.47
CA SER A 28 11.37 -5.29 -1.33
C SER A 28 11.97 -6.69 -1.38
N SER A 29 11.50 -7.54 -2.29
CA SER A 29 11.98 -8.92 -2.40
C SER A 29 13.49 -8.96 -2.67
N PRO A 30 14.26 -9.80 -1.96
CA PRO A 30 15.69 -9.98 -2.24
C PRO A 30 15.95 -10.60 -3.62
N LEU A 31 14.93 -11.20 -4.25
CA LEU A 31 15.01 -11.75 -5.59
C LEU A 31 14.92 -10.68 -6.69
N ASN A 32 14.55 -9.44 -6.35
CA ASN A 32 14.45 -8.36 -7.32
C ASN A 32 15.82 -7.65 -7.45
N PRO A 33 16.51 -7.76 -8.61
CA PRO A 33 17.81 -7.12 -8.81
C PRO A 33 17.72 -5.58 -8.79
N ALA A 34 16.53 -5.02 -9.07
CA ALA A 34 16.30 -3.58 -9.06
C ALA A 34 15.99 -3.01 -7.66
N ARG A 35 15.90 -3.85 -6.62
CA ARG A 35 15.60 -3.43 -5.23
C ARG A 35 16.54 -2.33 -4.71
N ASN A 36 17.84 -2.47 -4.97
CA ASN A 36 18.86 -1.56 -4.45
C ASN A 36 19.12 -0.34 -5.34
N THR A 37 18.41 -0.23 -6.46
CA THR A 37 18.47 0.96 -7.31
C THR A 37 17.70 2.11 -6.68
N ASP A 38 18.05 3.34 -7.03
CA ASP A 38 17.33 4.50 -6.50
C ASP A 38 15.85 4.51 -6.90
N PHE A 39 15.57 4.04 -8.12
CA PHE A 39 14.21 3.88 -8.63
C PHE A 39 13.40 2.84 -7.85
N GLY A 40 13.97 1.65 -7.62
CA GLY A 40 13.30 0.59 -6.85
C GLY A 40 12.98 1.02 -5.41
N ARG A 41 13.92 1.71 -4.76
CA ARG A 41 13.70 2.30 -3.42
C ARG A 41 12.58 3.34 -3.42
N ARG A 42 12.50 4.21 -4.44
CA ARG A 42 11.43 5.20 -4.58
C ARG A 42 10.06 4.53 -4.72
N ILE A 43 9.94 3.52 -5.58
CA ILE A 43 8.67 2.79 -5.76
C ILE A 43 8.27 2.05 -4.48
N PHE A 44 9.22 1.39 -3.82
CA PHE A 44 8.95 0.76 -2.53
C PHE A 44 8.43 1.77 -1.50
N ALA A 45 9.07 2.93 -1.38
CA ALA A 45 8.69 3.96 -0.43
C ALA A 45 7.29 4.54 -0.71
N THR A 46 6.96 4.79 -1.98
CA THR A 46 5.62 5.29 -2.34
C THR A 46 4.54 4.24 -2.09
N ALA A 47 4.81 2.97 -2.41
CA ALA A 47 3.90 1.87 -2.15
C ALA A 47 3.68 1.64 -0.65
N ASP A 48 4.73 1.72 0.17
CA ASP A 48 4.62 1.58 1.61
C ASP A 48 3.82 2.73 2.23
N LEU A 49 4.07 3.98 1.80
CA LEU A 49 3.31 5.15 2.23
C LEU A 49 1.83 5.04 1.87
N PHE A 50 1.51 4.63 0.63
CA PHE A 50 0.12 4.43 0.20
C PHE A 50 -0.59 3.32 0.99
N SER A 51 0.12 2.22 1.27
CA SER A 51 -0.40 1.17 2.13
C SER A 51 -0.75 1.74 3.51
N ASN A 52 0.14 2.52 4.13
CA ASN A 52 -0.10 3.10 5.46
C ASN A 52 -1.26 4.11 5.47
N LEU A 53 -1.42 4.92 4.42
CA LEU A 53 -2.55 5.85 4.28
C LEU A 53 -3.91 5.13 4.22
N THR A 54 -3.97 4.00 3.52
CA THR A 54 -5.19 3.20 3.39
C THR A 54 -5.40 2.22 4.55
N ARG A 55 -4.51 2.22 5.53
CA ARG A 55 -4.62 1.35 6.71
C ARG A 55 -5.73 1.85 7.62
N ARG A 56 -6.72 0.99 7.89
CA ARG A 56 -7.68 1.23 8.98
C ARG A 56 -6.96 1.06 10.32
N TYR A 57 -6.89 2.12 11.11
CA TYR A 57 -6.50 2.00 12.51
C TYR A 57 -7.66 1.33 13.25
N ARG A 58 -7.57 0.01 13.41
CA ARG A 58 -8.45 -0.71 14.33
C ARG A 58 -7.92 -0.43 15.74
N ARG A 59 -8.79 0.09 16.61
CA ARG A 59 -8.49 0.32 18.03
C ARG A 59 -8.23 -1.00 18.73
#